data_AF-A0A3N0Y324-F1
#
_entry.id   AF-A0A3N0Y324-F1
#
_cell.length_a   1.000
_cell.length_b   1.000
_cell.length_c   1.000
_cell.angle_alpha   90.00
_cell.angle_beta   90.00
_cell.angle_gamma   90.00
#
_symmetry.space_group_name_H-M   'P 1'
#
loop_
_entity.id
_entity.type
_entity.pdbx_description
1 polymer ?
#
loop_
_entity_poly.entity_id
_entity_poly.type
_entity_poly.pdbx_seq_one_letter_code
_entity_poly.pdbx_strand_id
1 'polypeptide(L)'
;MRFHKLQNVQIALDFLRRRQVKLVNIRNDDIADGNPKLTLGLIWTIILHFQISDIQVNGQSDDMSAKEKLLLWSQRMVEGYHGIRCDNFTTSWRDGKLFNAVIHKHE
;
A
#
# COMPACT_ATOMS: atom_id res chain seq x y z
N MET A 1 16.79 -19.88 -20.16
CA MET A 1 18.10 -19.28 -19.78
C MET A 1 17.87 -18.10 -18.83
N ARG A 2 18.81 -17.81 -17.92
CA ARG A 2 18.72 -16.67 -16.96
C ARG A 2 18.48 -15.33 -17.65
N PHE A 3 19.03 -15.15 -18.84
CA PHE A 3 18.78 -14.00 -19.72
C PHE A 3 17.29 -13.70 -19.93
N HIS A 4 16.46 -14.70 -20.24
CA HIS A 4 15.01 -14.49 -20.41
C HIS A 4 14.32 -14.07 -19.10
N LYS A 5 14.77 -14.57 -17.95
CA LYS A 5 14.22 -14.15 -16.64
C LYS A 5 14.51 -12.67 -16.39
N LEU A 6 15.76 -12.23 -16.61
CA LEU A 6 16.16 -10.83 -16.46
C LEU A 6 15.36 -9.91 -17.38
N GLN A 7 15.13 -10.31 -18.63
CA GLN A 7 14.36 -9.53 -19.59
C GLN A 7 12.88 -9.43 -19.19
N ASN A 8 12.27 -10.54 -18.76
CA ASN A 8 10.87 -10.53 -18.31
C ASN A 8 10.66 -9.63 -17.09
N VAL A 9 11.57 -9.67 -16.12
CA VAL A 9 11.53 -8.77 -14.97
C VAL A 9 11.72 -7.31 -15.43
N GLN A 10 12.65 -7.06 -16.35
CA GLN A 10 12.92 -5.71 -16.85
C GLN A 10 11.66 -5.09 -17.48
N ILE A 11 10.89 -5.86 -18.26
CA ILE A 11 9.62 -5.41 -18.84
C ILE A 11 8.65 -4.91 -17.76
N ALA A 12 8.54 -5.64 -16.64
CA ALA A 12 7.68 -5.24 -15.52
C ALA A 12 8.20 -3.96 -14.84
N LEU A 13 9.50 -3.87 -14.58
CA LEU A 13 10.09 -2.67 -13.97
C LEU A 13 9.93 -1.44 -14.87
N ASP A 14 10.10 -1.58 -16.18
CA ASP A 14 9.93 -0.48 -17.14
C ASP A 14 8.47 -0.06 -17.29
N PHE A 15 7.52 -1.00 -17.21
CA PHE A 15 6.11 -0.65 -17.11
C PHE A 15 5.81 0.23 -15.90
N LEU A 16 6.33 -0.13 -14.72
CA LEU A 16 6.14 0.66 -13.50
C LEU A 16 6.78 2.05 -13.62
N ARG A 17 8.01 2.15 -14.14
CA ARG A 17 8.68 3.45 -14.37
C ARG A 17 7.89 4.35 -15.33
N ARG A 18 7.32 3.78 -16.41
CA ARG A 18 6.47 4.52 -17.36
C ARG A 18 5.20 5.08 -16.72
N ARG A 19 4.67 4.42 -15.68
CA ARG A 19 3.57 4.94 -14.85
C ARG A 19 4.04 5.85 -13.70
N GLN A 20 5.27 6.37 -13.79
CA GLN A 20 5.87 7.27 -12.80
C GLN A 20 6.03 6.65 -11.40
N VAL A 21 6.07 5.32 -11.31
CA VAL A 21 6.35 4.61 -10.05
C VAL A 21 7.84 4.68 -9.73
N LYS A 22 8.17 5.16 -8.53
CA LYS A 22 9.56 5.24 -8.05
C LYS A 22 10.04 3.86 -7.56
N LEU A 23 10.97 3.26 -8.29
CA LEU A 23 11.65 2.01 -7.92
C LEU A 23 13.05 2.33 -7.36
N VAL A 24 13.17 2.53 -6.05
CA VAL A 24 14.44 2.87 -5.39
C VAL A 24 15.21 1.59 -5.07
N ASN A 25 16.44 1.47 -5.59
CA ASN A 25 17.34 0.35 -5.34
C ASN A 25 16.78 -1.04 -5.71
N ILE A 26 15.93 -1.12 -6.75
CA ILE A 26 15.43 -2.40 -7.29
C ILE A 26 15.88 -2.55 -8.74
N ARG A 27 16.69 -3.57 -8.99
CA ARG A 27 17.13 -3.98 -10.33
C ARG A 27 16.50 -5.31 -10.74
N ASN A 28 16.64 -5.68 -12.02
CA ASN A 28 16.01 -6.90 -12.54
C ASN A 28 16.70 -8.18 -12.04
N ASP A 29 18.01 -8.13 -11.81
CA ASP A 29 18.79 -9.22 -11.23
C ASP A 29 18.45 -9.46 -9.75
N ASP A 30 18.18 -8.41 -8.98
CA ASP A 30 17.70 -8.55 -7.59
C ASP A 30 16.45 -9.43 -7.50
N ILE A 31 15.53 -9.29 -8.47
CA ILE A 31 14.27 -10.04 -8.50
C ILE A 31 14.45 -11.40 -9.16
N ALA A 32 15.18 -11.46 -10.28
CA ALA A 32 15.38 -12.72 -11.01
C ALA A 32 16.19 -13.74 -10.21
N ASP A 33 17.11 -13.27 -9.35
CA ASP A 33 17.94 -14.10 -8.46
C ASP A 33 17.35 -14.23 -7.05
N GLY A 34 16.22 -13.57 -6.77
CA GLY A 34 15.39 -13.84 -5.59
C GLY A 34 15.85 -13.17 -4.29
N ASN A 35 16.32 -11.93 -4.32
CA ASN A 35 16.58 -11.14 -3.12
C ASN A 35 15.26 -10.89 -2.34
N PRO A 36 15.04 -11.53 -1.18
CA PRO A 36 13.72 -11.53 -0.55
C PRO A 36 13.25 -10.13 -0.14
N LYS A 37 14.17 -9.29 0.36
CA LYS A 37 13.87 -7.93 0.81
C LYS A 37 13.45 -7.04 -0.35
N LEU A 38 14.15 -7.12 -1.47
CA LEU A 38 13.85 -6.32 -2.66
C LEU A 38 12.61 -6.84 -3.41
N THR A 39 12.36 -8.14 -3.39
CA THR A 39 11.10 -8.72 -3.87
C THR A 39 9.92 -8.19 -3.06
N LEU A 40 9.98 -8.20 -1.72
CA LEU A 40 8.93 -7.62 -0.88
C LEU A 40 8.77 -6.11 -1.13
N GLY A 41 9.88 -5.38 -1.31
CA GLY A 41 9.87 -3.98 -1.68
C GLY A 41 9.13 -3.72 -3.00
N LEU A 42 9.40 -4.53 -4.03
CA LEU A 42 8.73 -4.42 -5.33
C LEU A 42 7.22 -4.67 -5.21
N ILE A 43 6.81 -5.74 -4.52
CA ILE A 43 5.40 -6.05 -4.32
C ILE A 43 4.70 -4.95 -3.53
N TRP A 44 5.33 -4.44 -2.46
CA TRP A 44 4.81 -3.30 -1.71
C TRP A 44 4.62 -2.06 -2.59
N THR A 45 5.59 -1.74 -3.45
CA THR A 45 5.47 -0.62 -4.38
C THR A 45 4.30 -0.78 -5.36
N ILE A 46 4.06 -1.99 -5.86
CA ILE A 46 2.91 -2.30 -6.72
C ILE A 46 1.59 -2.10 -5.94
N ILE A 47 1.47 -2.66 -4.74
CA ILE A 47 0.27 -2.51 -3.89
C ILE A 47 0.01 -1.03 -3.59
N LEU A 48 1.06 -0.30 -3.19
CA LEU A 48 0.94 1.12 -2.87
C LEU A 48 0.40 1.90 -4.06
N HIS A 49 0.97 1.73 -5.25
CA HIS A 49 0.58 2.48 -6.44
C HIS A 49 -0.82 2.13 -6.95
N PHE A 50 -1.18 0.85 -7.01
CA PHE A 50 -2.43 0.42 -7.67
C PHE A 50 -3.64 0.30 -6.73
N GLN A 51 -3.42 0.11 -5.43
CA GLN A 51 -4.52 -0.15 -4.49
C GLN A 51 -4.70 0.96 -3.46
N ILE A 52 -3.61 1.59 -2.99
CA ILE A 52 -3.66 2.53 -1.86
C ILE A 52 -3.62 3.99 -2.33
N SER A 53 -2.85 4.32 -3.37
CA SER A 53 -2.65 5.71 -3.81
C SER A 53 -3.91 6.41 -4.30
N ASP A 54 -4.91 5.68 -4.80
CA ASP A 54 -6.13 6.25 -5.38
C ASP A 54 -7.23 6.52 -4.35
N ILE A 55 -6.99 6.25 -3.06
CA ILE A 55 -7.95 6.52 -1.98
C ILE A 55 -8.32 8.01 -1.93
N GLN A 56 -9.62 8.28 -1.99
CA GLN A 56 -10.20 9.61 -1.83
C GLN A 56 -10.99 9.70 -0.53
N VAL A 57 -10.74 10.74 0.26
CA VAL A 57 -11.44 11.00 1.51
C VAL A 57 -11.86 12.46 1.53
N ASN A 58 -13.12 12.74 1.90
CA ASN A 58 -13.58 14.14 2.02
C ASN A 58 -12.65 14.93 2.95
N GLY A 59 -12.35 16.19 2.69
CA GLY A 59 -11.46 16.97 3.58
C GLY A 59 -10.02 16.42 3.71
N GLN A 60 -9.56 15.59 2.77
CA GLN A 60 -8.13 15.35 2.58
C GLN A 60 -7.45 16.62 2.05
N SER A 61 -6.16 16.79 2.33
CA SER A 61 -5.31 17.76 1.64
C SER A 61 -4.43 17.07 0.59
N ASP A 62 -4.01 17.83 -0.43
CA ASP A 62 -3.26 17.30 -1.57
C ASP A 62 -1.84 16.83 -1.20
N ASP A 63 -1.30 17.32 -0.09
CA ASP A 63 0.01 16.95 0.46
C ASP A 63 0.00 15.67 1.31
N MET A 64 -1.17 15.14 1.65
CA MET A 64 -1.27 13.88 2.40
C MET A 64 -0.77 12.70 1.57
N SER A 65 0.07 11.87 2.17
CA SER A 65 0.43 10.58 1.62
C SER A 65 -0.80 9.65 1.56
N ALA A 66 -0.75 8.65 0.69
CA ALA A 66 -1.79 7.63 0.57
C ALA A 66 -2.08 6.91 1.91
N LYS A 67 -1.03 6.72 2.73
CA LYS A 67 -1.15 6.13 4.07
C LYS A 67 -1.93 7.05 5.02
N GLU A 68 -1.66 8.35 5.02
CA GLU A 68 -2.38 9.32 5.86
C GLU A 68 -3.84 9.44 5.43
N LYS A 69 -4.12 9.42 4.11
CA LYS A 69 -5.49 9.38 3.58
C LYS A 69 -6.23 8.13 4.05
N LEU A 70 -5.63 6.95 3.95
CA LEU A 70 -6.24 5.71 4.46
C LEU A 70 -6.47 5.77 5.98
N LEU A 71 -5.57 6.41 6.74
CA LEU A 71 -5.71 6.55 8.19
C LEU A 71 -6.89 7.47 8.53
N LEU A 72 -6.99 8.61 7.84
CA LEU A 72 -8.12 9.54 7.97
C LEU A 72 -9.45 8.86 7.62
N TRP A 73 -9.49 8.07 6.54
CA TRP A 73 -10.65 7.25 6.22
C TRP A 73 -11.01 6.31 7.38
N SER A 74 -10.02 5.57 7.89
CA SER A 74 -10.22 4.61 8.98
C SER A 74 -10.77 5.28 10.24
N GLN A 75 -10.29 6.48 10.57
CA GLN A 75 -10.76 7.27 11.70
C GLN A 75 -12.22 7.70 11.53
N ARG A 76 -12.63 8.09 10.32
CA ARG A 76 -14.02 8.47 10.03
C ARG A 76 -14.97 7.30 10.02
N MET A 77 -14.51 6.14 9.56
CA MET A 77 -15.32 4.93 9.57
C MET A 77 -15.76 4.53 10.98
N VAL A 78 -14.94 4.85 11.99
CA VAL A 78 -15.18 4.51 13.39
C VAL A 78 -15.59 5.71 14.24
N GLU A 79 -15.86 6.86 13.62
CA GLU A 79 -16.38 8.03 14.31
C GLU A 79 -17.78 7.73 14.88
N GLY A 80 -17.96 7.99 16.18
CA GLY A 80 -19.20 7.70 16.92
C GLY A 80 -19.25 6.34 17.61
N TYR A 81 -18.30 5.43 17.36
CA TYR A 81 -18.23 4.16 18.08
C TYR A 81 -17.52 4.32 19.43
N HIS A 82 -18.24 4.00 20.51
CA HIS A 82 -17.71 4.18 21.87
C HIS A 82 -16.50 3.28 22.14
N GLY A 83 -15.42 3.88 22.63
CA GLY A 83 -14.20 3.16 23.00
C GLY A 83 -13.36 2.63 21.82
N ILE A 84 -13.62 3.09 20.60
CA ILE A 84 -12.87 2.71 19.40
C ILE A 84 -12.10 3.92 18.86
N ARG A 85 -10.80 3.72 18.57
CA ARG A 85 -9.92 4.76 18.03
C ARG A 85 -8.88 4.16 17.09
N CYS A 86 -8.58 4.83 15.98
CA CYS A 86 -7.56 4.43 15.02
C CYS A 86 -6.42 5.45 14.99
N ASP A 87 -5.24 5.06 15.49
CA ASP A 87 -4.04 5.91 15.52
C ASP A 87 -2.94 5.42 14.57
N ASN A 88 -2.98 4.14 14.15
CA ASN A 88 -1.97 3.54 13.29
C ASN A 88 -2.50 2.28 12.57
N PHE A 89 -1.68 1.72 11.67
CA PHE A 89 -1.94 0.44 10.98
C PHE A 89 -1.24 -0.77 11.63
N THR A 90 -1.04 -0.72 12.94
CA THR A 90 -0.42 -1.82 13.70
C THR A 90 -1.23 -2.13 14.96
N THR A 91 -0.92 -1.49 16.08
CA THR A 91 -1.52 -1.78 17.39
C THR A 91 -3.00 -1.43 17.48
N SER A 92 -3.46 -0.40 16.76
CA SER A 92 -4.89 -0.02 16.77
C SER A 92 -5.81 -1.12 16.23
N TRP A 93 -5.31 -2.01 15.37
CA TRP A 93 -6.09 -3.09 14.74
C TRP A 93 -6.01 -4.42 15.49
N ARG A 94 -5.22 -4.49 16.58
CA ARG A 94 -4.86 -5.74 17.26
C ARG A 94 -6.05 -6.46 17.90
N ASP A 95 -6.99 -5.72 18.47
CA ASP A 95 -8.15 -6.30 19.18
C ASP A 95 -9.33 -6.62 18.25
N GLY A 96 -9.20 -6.33 16.95
CA GLY A 96 -10.21 -6.60 15.93
C GLY A 96 -11.42 -5.66 15.94
N LYS A 97 -11.54 -4.72 16.89
CA LYS A 97 -12.73 -3.85 16.98
C LYS A 97 -12.84 -2.89 15.81
N LEU A 98 -11.72 -2.35 15.34
CA LEU A 98 -11.70 -1.48 14.15
C LEU A 98 -12.28 -2.19 12.92
N PHE A 99 -11.89 -3.44 12.67
CA PHE A 99 -12.43 -4.21 11.55
C PHE A 99 -13.96 -4.35 11.63
N ASN A 100 -14.48 -4.70 12.81
CA ASN A 100 -15.92 -4.83 13.02
C ASN A 100 -16.66 -3.49 12.82
N ALA A 101 -16.13 -2.41 13.38
CA ALA A 101 -16.75 -1.08 13.24
C ALA A 101 -16.78 -0.58 11.79
N VAL A 102 -15.70 -0.83 11.02
CA VAL A 102 -15.65 -0.48 9.59
C VAL A 102 -16.70 -1.25 8.79
N ILE A 103 -16.89 -2.54 9.08
CA ILE A 103 -17.91 -3.38 8.40
C ILE A 103 -19.30 -2.89 8.75
N HIS A 104 -19.61 -2.74 10.05
CA HIS A 104 -20.93 -2.31 10.53
C HIS A 104 -21.35 -0.94 10.00
N LYS A 105 -20.41 -0.02 9.74
CA LYS A 105 -20.73 1.30 9.16
C LYS A 105 -21.23 1.24 7.71
N HIS A 106 -21.00 0.12 7.00
CA HIS A 106 -21.42 -0.09 5.61
C HIS A 106 -22.59 -1.08 5.46
N GLU A 107 -23.08 -1.63 6.57
CA GLU A 107 -24.37 -2.34 6.63
C GLU A 107 -25.52 -1.33 6.76
#